data_AF-A0A4Y2T532-F1
#
_entry.id   AF-A0A4Y2T532-F1
#
_cell.length_a   1.000
_cell.length_b   1.000
_cell.length_c   1.000
_cell.angle_alpha   90.00
_cell.angle_beta   90.00
_cell.angle_gamma   90.00
#
_symmetry.space_group_name_H-M   'P 1'
#
loop_
_entity.id
_entity.type
_entity.pdbx_description
1 polymer ?
#
loop_
_entity_poly.entity_id
_entity_poly.type
_entity_poly.pdbx_seq_one_letter_code
_entity_poly.pdbx_strand_id
1 'polypeptide(L)' 'EQRRWIKIECARDRTARQCYRGLQDACGESPLPYRTVTRWVKTFNERCQNVSNMNRPGRPSVSEEEVYTIAVLLDFD' A
#
# COMPACT_ATOMS: atom_id res chain seq x y z
N GLU A 1 12.38 -0.61 13.83
CA GLU A 1 12.38 0.70 13.15
C GLU A 1 12.67 0.72 11.66
N GLN A 2 13.92 0.60 11.20
CA GLN A 2 14.29 0.88 9.80
C GLN A 2 13.45 0.12 8.75
N ARG A 3 13.18 -1.17 8.97
CA ARG A 3 12.32 -1.98 8.08
C ARG A 3 10.88 -1.48 7.98
N ARG A 4 10.31 -1.05 9.11
CA ARG A 4 8.93 -0.54 9.19
C ARG A 4 8.84 0.81 8.47
N TRP A 5 9.84 1.66 8.66
CA TRP A 5 9.95 2.94 7.95
C TRP A 5 10.04 2.73 6.43
N ILE A 6 10.93 1.84 5.96
CA ILE A 6 11.05 1.50 4.54
C ILE A 6 9.71 0.98 3.97
N LYS A 7 8.98 0.15 4.72
CA LYS A 7 7.67 -0.36 4.29
C LYS A 7 6.65 0.77 4.05
N ILE A 8 6.64 1.79 4.91
CA ILE A 8 5.75 2.96 4.76
C ILE A 8 6.17 3.79 3.53
N GLU A 9 7.46 4.01 3.34
CA GLU A 9 7.95 4.76 2.18
C GLU A 9 7.71 4.03 0.85
N CYS A 10 7.78 2.69 0.83
CA CYS A 10 7.38 1.89 -0.34
C CYS A 10 5.89 2.05 -0.67
N ALA A 11 5.02 2.18 0.33
CA ALA A 11 3.60 2.43 0.12
C ALA A 11 3.30 3.85 -0.42
N ARG A 12 4.30 4.75 -0.40
CA ARG A 12 4.26 6.09 -1.00
C ARG A 12 4.91 6.12 -2.38
N ASP A 13 5.07 4.95 -3.01
CA ASP A 13 5.71 4.76 -4.33
C ASP A 13 7.14 5.31 -4.42
N ARG A 14 7.87 5.34 -3.30
CA ARG A 14 9.27 5.79 -3.30
C ARG A 14 10.20 4.72 -3.85
N THR A 15 11.17 5.18 -4.63
CA THR A 15 12.22 4.32 -5.19
C THR A 15 13.22 3.88 -4.12
N ALA A 16 13.94 2.78 -4.35
CA ALA A 16 14.95 2.29 -3.40
C ALA A 16 16.04 3.32 -3.07
N ARG A 17 16.39 4.17 -4.04
CA ARG A 17 17.35 5.27 -3.85
C ARG A 17 16.80 6.35 -2.92
N GLN A 18 15.53 6.72 -3.05
CA GLN A 18 14.88 7.69 -2.15
C GLN A 18 14.74 7.11 -0.74
N CYS A 19 14.33 5.83 -0.62
CA CYS A 19 14.28 5.15 0.66
C CYS A 19 15.65 5.09 1.34
N TYR A 20 16.73 4.82 0.60
CA TYR A 20 18.07 4.79 1.18
C TYR A 20 18.53 6.16 1.68
N ARG A 21 18.30 7.23 0.91
CA ARG A 21 18.65 8.60 1.33
C ARG A 21 17.90 9.00 2.60
N GLY A 22 16.57 8.84 2.62
CA GLY A 22 15.79 9.17 3.81
C GLY A 22 16.12 8.26 5.01
N LEU A 23 16.59 7.03 4.76
CA LEU A 23 17.10 6.16 5.81
C LEU A 23 18.42 6.67 6.39
N GLN A 24 19.34 7.17 5.56
CA GLN A 24 20.58 7.80 6.02
C GLN A 24 20.27 9.04 6.87
N ASP A 25 19.33 9.87 6.41
CA ASP A 25 18.92 11.08 7.14
C ASP A 25 18.26 10.73 8.49
N ALA A 26 17.49 9.65 8.56
CA ALA A 26 16.77 9.25 9.77
C ALA A 26 17.58 8.41 10.77
N CYS A 27 18.57 7.63 10.29
CA CYS A 27 19.31 6.66 11.11
C CYS A 27 20.74 7.08 11.47
N GLY A 28 21.22 8.21 10.96
CA GLY A 28 22.55 8.74 11.28
C GLY A 28 23.66 7.75 10.92
N GLU A 29 24.42 7.28 11.91
CA GLU A 29 25.66 6.50 11.72
C GLU A 29 25.48 5.02 11.36
N SER A 30 24.28 4.43 11.52
CA SER A 30 24.06 3.00 11.24
C SER A 30 22.86 2.70 10.33
N PRO A 31 22.78 3.29 9.12
CA PRO A 31 21.76 2.92 8.15
C PRO A 31 22.02 1.52 7.61
N LEU A 32 20.96 0.78 7.33
CA LEU A 32 21.08 -0.49 6.63
C LEU A 32 21.81 -0.32 5.29
N PRO A 33 22.62 -1.31 4.87
CA PRO A 33 23.29 -1.28 3.57
C PRO A 33 22.28 -1.11 2.43
N TYR A 34 22.68 -0.37 1.39
CA TYR A 34 21.84 -0.10 0.22
C TYR A 34 21.25 -1.40 -0.38
N ARG A 35 22.07 -2.45 -0.48
CA ARG A 35 21.64 -3.78 -0.97
C ARG A 35 20.44 -4.35 -0.20
N THR A 36 20.41 -4.15 1.11
CA THR A 36 19.30 -4.60 1.98
C THR A 36 18.05 -3.77 1.72
N VAL A 37 18.20 -2.46 1.58
CA VAL A 37 17.10 -1.55 1.23
C VAL A 37 16.51 -1.91 -0.13
N THR A 38 17.33 -2.14 -1.15
CA THR A 38 16.87 -2.55 -2.48
C THR A 38 16.09 -3.86 -2.44
N ARG A 39 16.58 -4.86 -1.69
CA ARG A 39 15.89 -6.14 -1.55
C ARG A 39 14.52 -5.96 -0.89
N TRP A 40 14.43 -5.18 0.18
CA TRP A 40 13.15 -4.95 0.87
C TRP A 40 12.17 -4.15 0.03
N VAL A 41 12.63 -3.09 -0.66
CA VAL A 41 11.79 -2.29 -1.55
C VAL A 41 11.20 -3.17 -2.65
N LYS A 42 12.02 -4.03 -3.27
CA LYS A 42 11.53 -5.00 -4.27
C LYS A 42 10.45 -5.92 -3.69
N THR A 43 10.72 -6.58 -2.55
CA THR A 43 9.76 -7.49 -1.91
C THR A 43 8.46 -6.81 -1.47
N PHE A 44 8.54 -5.56 -0.99
CA PHE A 44 7.35 -4.81 -0.59
C PHE A 44 6.54 -4.35 -1.80
N ASN A 45 7.20 -3.89 -2.86
CA ASN A 45 6.52 -3.48 -4.09
C ASN A 45 5.84 -4.67 -4.77
N GLU A 46 6.51 -5.82 -4.87
CA GLU A 46 5.91 -7.07 -5.39
C GLU A 46 4.66 -7.46 -4.59
N ARG A 47 4.71 -7.33 -3.26
CA ARG A 47 3.55 -7.61 -2.40
C ARG A 47 2.43 -6.58 -2.56
N CYS A 48 2.73 -5.29 -2.71
CA CYS A 48 1.72 -4.27 -2.97
C CYS A 48 1.05 -4.48 -4.33
N GLN A 49 1.84 -4.79 -5.37
CA GLN A 49 1.32 -5.10 -6.70
C GLN A 49 0.45 -6.36 -6.68
N ASN A 50 0.81 -7.39 -5.93
CA ASN A 50 -0.04 -8.57 -5.76
C ASN A 50 -1.37 -8.27 -5.04
N VAL A 51 -1.39 -7.30 -4.11
CA VAL A 51 -2.63 -6.89 -3.42
C VAL A 51 -3.48 -5.99 -4.31
N SER A 52 -2.88 -5.09 -5.10
CA SER A 52 -3.63 -4.22 -6.01
C SER A 52 -4.18 -4.98 -7.22
N ASN A 53 -3.46 -5.97 -7.72
CA ASN A 53 -3.82 -6.71 -8.93
C ASN A 53 -4.84 -7.84 -8.67
N MET A 54 -4.97 -8.27 -7.40
CA MET A 54 -6.06 -9.13 -6.97
C MET A 54 -7.28 -8.24 -6.68
N ASN A 55 -8.12 -8.04 -7.69
CA ASN A 55 -9.47 -7.53 -7.46
C ASN A 55 -10.17 -8.55 -6.55
N ARG A 56 -10.23 -8.27 -5.24
CA ARG A 56 -10.58 -9.24 -4.21
C ARG A 56 -11.97 -9.83 -4.56
N PRO A 57 -12.06 -11.11 -4.99
CA PRO A 57 -13.35 -11.70 -5.31
C PRO A 57 -14.05 -11.94 -3.98
N GLY A 58 -14.95 -11.03 -3.59
CA GLY A 58 -15.56 -11.09 -2.27
C GLY A 58 -16.42 -9.89 -1.90
N ARG A 59 -16.33 -8.76 -2.61
CA ARG A 59 -17.35 -7.71 -2.48
C ARG A 59 -18.18 -7.71 -3.77
N PRO A 60 -19.48 -8.07 -3.71
CA PRO A 60 -20.40 -7.73 -4.77
C PRO A 60 -20.32 -6.21 -4.96
N SER A 61 -20.04 -5.77 -6.18
CA SER A 61 -20.24 -4.37 -6.56
C SER A 61 -21.74 -4.13 -6.51
N VAL A 62 -22.22 -3.59 -5.39
CA VAL A 62 -23.59 -3.08 -5.27
C VAL A 62 -23.72 -2.00 -6.34
N SER A 63 -24.61 -2.24 -7.29
CA SER A 63 -24.84 -1.30 -8.38
C SER A 63 -25.75 -0.17 -7.90
N GLU A 64 -25.66 1.00 -8.52
CA GLU A 64 -26.41 2.19 -8.09
C GLU A 64 -27.93 1.95 -8.14
N GLU A 65 -28.37 1.01 -8.98
CA GLU A 65 -29.77 0.58 -9.12
C GLU A 65 -30.26 -0.22 -7.89
N GLU A 66 -29.41 -1.03 -7.25
CA GLU A 66 -29.75 -1.73 -5.99
C GLU A 66 -29.89 -0.75 -4.83
N VAL A 67 -29.11 0.34 -4.81
CA VAL A 67 -29.21 1.37 -3.76
C VAL A 67 -30.50 2.19 -3.94
N TYR A 68 -30.86 2.53 -5.18
CA TYR A 68 -32.06 3.31 -5.47
C TYR A 68 -33.34 2.54 -5.15
N THR A 69 -33.40 1.24 -5.45
CA THR A 69 -34.59 0.41 -5.16
C THR A 69 -34.83 0.22 -3.66
N ILE A 70 -33.77 0.08 -2.86
CA ILE A 70 -33.88 0.01 -1.40
C ILE A 70 -34.35 1.34 -0.81
N ALA A 71 -33.87 2.47 -1.34
CA ALA A 71 -34.31 3.80 -0.89
C ALA A 71 -35.80 4.01 -1.14
N VAL A 72 -36.29 3.71 -2.35
CA VAL A 72 -37.71 3.86 -2.71
C VAL A 72 -38.63 2.95 -1.89
N LEU A 73 -38.17 1.77 -1.47
CA LEU A 73 -38.94 0.86 -0.60
C LEU A 73 -38.99 1.33 0.86
N LEU A 74 -37.97 2.04 1.34
CA LEU A 74 -37.92 2.59 2.70
C LEU A 74 -38.70 3.91 2.86
N ASP A 75 -38.95 4.61 1.75
CA ASP A 75 -39.78 5.82 1.71
C ASP A 75 -41.30 5.52 1.68
N PHE A 76 -41.72 4.25 1.80
CA PHE A 76 -43.13 3.81 1.74
C PHE A 76 -43.68 3.28 3.09
N ASP A 77 -43.34 3.92 4.21
CA ASP A 77 -44.01 3.74 5.52
C ASP A 77 -45.13 4.76 5.74
#